data_AF-A0A840V0V8-F1
#
_entry.id   AF-A0A840V0V8-F1
#
_cell.length_a   1.000
_cell.length_b   1.000
_cell.length_c   1.000
_cell.angle_alpha   90.00
_cell.angle_beta   90.00
_cell.angle_gamma   90.00
#
_symmetry.space_group_name_H-M   'P 1'
#
loop_
_entity.id
_entity.type
_entity.pdbx_description
1 polymer ?
#
loop_
_entity_poly.entity_id
_entity_poly.type
_entity_poly.pdbx_seq_one_letter_code
_entity_poly.pdbx_strand_id
1 'polypeptide(L)'
;MTNDSASRIRATFGEEVAAAVETMPVHRWSEPIASGFGLHLIRLEDRIPGRLPSLEEVRPEVEREWSRELRQRTRDGYLESLSQRYQVTIEWPEPSPQS
;
A
#
# COMPACT_ATOMS: atom_id res chain seq x y z
N MET A 1 -19.80 -9.74 -8.91
CA MET A 1 -18.48 -9.27 -9.38
C MET A 1 -18.19 -8.01 -8.59
N THR A 2 -17.12 -7.99 -7.79
CA THR A 2 -16.77 -6.85 -6.92
C THR A 2 -15.89 -5.89 -7.71
N ASN A 3 -16.19 -4.59 -7.66
CA ASN A 3 -15.33 -3.57 -8.26
C ASN A 3 -14.26 -3.15 -7.25
N ASP A 4 -13.02 -2.97 -7.72
CA ASP A 4 -11.90 -2.55 -6.87
C ASP A 4 -11.57 -1.08 -7.08
N SER A 5 -11.19 -0.38 -6.00
CA SER A 5 -10.73 1.00 -6.07
C SER A 5 -9.33 1.08 -6.70
N ALA A 6 -9.02 2.18 -7.38
CA ALA A 6 -7.69 2.43 -7.93
C ALA A 6 -6.57 2.29 -6.88
N SER A 7 -6.84 2.70 -5.63
CA SER A 7 -5.92 2.52 -4.50
C SER A 7 -5.65 1.06 -4.15
N ARG A 8 -6.68 0.19 -4.22
CA ARG A 8 -6.54 -1.25 -3.97
C ARG A 8 -5.81 -1.95 -5.11
N ILE A 9 -6.11 -1.58 -6.36
CA ILE A 9 -5.42 -2.07 -7.54
C ILE A 9 -3.91 -1.75 -7.44
N ARG A 10 -3.56 -0.48 -7.14
CA ARG A 10 -2.17 -0.07 -6.92
C ARG A 10 -1.48 -0.83 -5.78
N ALA A 11 -2.15 -1.00 -4.64
CA ALA A 11 -1.59 -1.70 -3.49
C ALA A 11 -1.34 -3.20 -3.77
N THR A 12 -2.14 -3.81 -4.65
CA THR A 12 -2.08 -5.25 -4.94
C THR A 12 -1.16 -5.55 -6.12
N PHE A 13 -1.22 -4.76 -7.19
CA PHE A 13 -0.53 -5.04 -8.45
C PHE A 13 0.58 -4.04 -8.79
N GLY A 14 0.69 -2.93 -8.05
CA GLY A 14 1.68 -1.88 -8.29
C GLY A 14 1.17 -0.73 -9.17
N GLU A 15 2.03 0.28 -9.32
CA GLU A 15 1.72 1.54 -10.01
C GLU A 15 1.46 1.34 -11.51
N GLU A 16 2.24 0.49 -12.17
CA GLU A 16 2.17 0.26 -13.62
C GLU A 16 0.81 -0.29 -14.05
N VAL A 17 0.30 -1.26 -13.30
CA VAL A 17 -1.03 -1.83 -13.51
C VAL A 17 -2.13 -0.80 -13.24
N ALA A 18 -2.02 -0.03 -12.16
CA ALA A 18 -3.01 0.99 -11.82
C ALA A 18 -3.11 2.07 -12.92
N ALA A 19 -1.97 2.56 -13.41
CA ALA A 19 -1.91 3.56 -14.48
C ALA A 19 -2.46 3.03 -15.81
N ALA A 20 -2.21 1.75 -16.14
CA ALA A 20 -2.76 1.15 -17.34
C ALA A 20 -4.30 1.09 -17.31
N VAL A 21 -4.87 0.65 -16.18
CA VAL A 21 -6.33 0.53 -16.02
C VAL A 21 -7.05 1.88 -16.18
N GLU A 22 -6.42 3.01 -15.82
CA GLU A 22 -6.98 4.36 -15.99
C GLU A 22 -7.17 4.78 -17.46
N THR A 23 -6.37 4.24 -18.38
CA THR A 23 -6.37 4.67 -19.80
C THR A 23 -6.91 3.59 -20.74
N MET A 24 -6.97 2.34 -20.30
CA MET A 24 -7.45 1.22 -21.11
C MET A 24 -8.92 1.36 -21.52
N PRO A 25 -9.28 1.00 -22.76
CA PRO A 25 -10.67 0.87 -23.16
C PRO A 25 -11.32 -0.34 -22.49
N VAL A 26 -12.60 -0.21 -22.15
CA VAL A 26 -13.41 -1.32 -21.62
C VAL A 26 -13.55 -2.44 -22.66
N HIS A 27 -13.69 -3.67 -22.17
CA HIS A 27 -13.79 -4.92 -22.91
C HIS A 27 -12.64 -5.24 -23.86
N ARG A 28 -11.49 -4.57 -23.71
CA ARG A 28 -10.26 -4.88 -24.44
C ARG A 28 -9.20 -5.45 -23.51
N TRP A 29 -8.47 -6.44 -23.99
CA TRP A 29 -7.25 -6.92 -23.34
C TRP A 29 -6.13 -5.88 -23.47
N SER A 30 -5.35 -5.73 -22.40
CA SER A 30 -4.10 -4.98 -22.43
C SER A 30 -3.03 -5.72 -23.22
N GLU A 31 -1.98 -5.00 -23.60
CA GLU A 31 -0.66 -5.61 -23.80
C GLU A 31 -0.13 -6.18 -22.46
N PRO A 32 0.89 -7.05 -22.45
CA PRO A 32 1.49 -7.53 -21.22
C PRO A 32 2.04 -6.39 -20.36
N ILE A 33 1.58 -6.28 -19.11
CA ILE A 33 2.00 -5.26 -18.14
C ILE A 33 2.84 -5.93 -17.05
N ALA A 34 3.99 -5.34 -16.74
CA ALA A 34 4.82 -5.81 -15.64
C ALA A 34 4.18 -5.48 -14.28
N SER A 35 4.38 -6.36 -13.31
CA SER A 35 4.05 -6.17 -11.90
C SER A 35 5.15 -6.80 -11.04
N GLY A 36 5.08 -6.57 -9.73
CA GLY A 36 5.95 -7.25 -8.77
C GLY A 36 5.83 -8.79 -8.77
N PHE A 37 4.80 -9.35 -9.41
CA PHE A 37 4.55 -10.79 -9.52
C PHE A 37 4.87 -11.37 -10.91
N GLY A 38 5.29 -10.54 -11.89
CA GLY A 38 5.57 -10.97 -13.26
C GLY A 38 4.74 -10.21 -14.30
N LEU A 39 4.40 -10.86 -15.41
CA LEU A 39 3.61 -10.25 -16.50
C LEU A 39 2.12 -10.57 -16.35
N HIS A 40 1.27 -9.55 -16.50
CA HIS A 40 -0.19 -9.67 -16.44
C HIS A 40 -0.85 -9.19 -17.74
N LEU A 41 -1.89 -9.90 -18.16
CA LEU A 41 -2.86 -9.45 -19.16
C LEU A 41 -4.14 -9.06 -18.42
N ILE A 42 -4.64 -7.85 -18.70
CA ILE A 42 -5.77 -7.26 -17.99
C ILE A 42 -6.90 -7.02 -18.98
N ARG A 43 -8.13 -7.37 -18.61
CA ARG A 43 -9.35 -6.96 -19.33
C ARG A 43 -10.20 -6.13 -18.40
N LEU A 44 -10.45 -4.88 -18.79
CA LEU A 44 -11.32 -3.99 -18.03
C LEU A 44 -12.78 -4.28 -18.40
N GLU A 45 -13.59 -4.77 -17.47
CA GLU A 45 -15.03 -5.01 -17.75
C GLU A 45 -15.84 -3.73 -17.72
N ASP A 46 -15.63 -2.90 -16.70
CA ASP A 46 -16.40 -1.69 -16.48
C ASP A 46 -15.54 -0.64 -15.77
N ARG A 47 -15.89 0.64 -15.94
CA ARG A 47 -15.25 1.77 -15.27
C ARG A 47 -16.30 2.65 -14.64
N ILE A 48 -16.33 2.64 -13.32
CA ILE A 48 -17.19 3.51 -12.52
C ILE A 48 -16.35 4.72 -12.07
N PRO A 49 -16.68 5.95 -12.51
CA PRO A 49 -16.00 7.15 -12.02
C PRO A 49 -16.12 7.24 -10.50
N GLY A 50 -14.98 7.44 -9.83
CA GLY A 50 -14.98 7.73 -8.40
C GLY A 50 -15.68 9.06 -8.13
N ARG A 51 -16.47 9.12 -7.05
CA ARG A 51 -16.89 10.40 -6.48
C ARG A 51 -16.02 10.72 -5.28
N LEU A 52 -15.78 12.01 -5.05
CA LEU A 52 -15.19 12.46 -3.80
C LEU A 52 -16.28 12.37 -2.71
N PRO A 53 -16.13 11.53 -1.67
CA PRO A 53 -17.08 11.52 -0.57
C PRO A 53 -16.95 12.79 0.26
N SER A 54 -18.04 13.19 0.91
CA SER A 54 -18.00 14.27 1.90
C SER A 54 -17.20 13.84 3.12
N LEU A 55 -16.67 14.80 3.87
CA LEU A 55 -15.95 14.50 5.11
C LEU A 55 -16.83 13.75 6.12
N GLU A 56 -18.14 14.00 6.13
CA GLU A 56 -19.07 13.31 7.03
C GLU A 56 -19.20 11.82 6.68
N GLU A 57 -19.20 11.50 5.38
CA GLU A 57 -19.30 10.11 4.90
C GLU A 57 -18.07 9.26 5.24
N VAL A 58 -16.89 9.88 5.36
CA VAL A 58 -15.61 9.18 5.64
C VAL A 58 -15.00 9.53 6.99
N ARG A 59 -15.78 10.18 7.87
CA ARG A 59 -15.32 10.58 9.21
C ARG A 59 -14.75 9.40 10.01
N PRO A 60 -15.40 8.22 10.07
CA PRO A 60 -14.87 7.08 10.84
C PRO A 60 -13.51 6.59 10.33
N GLU A 61 -13.30 6.57 9.01
CA GLU A 61 -12.04 6.18 8.39
C GLU A 61 -10.94 7.20 8.66
N VAL A 62 -11.25 8.48 8.53
CA VAL A 62 -10.31 9.58 8.81
C VAL A 62 -9.88 9.54 10.27
N GLU A 63 -10.82 9.37 11.21
CA GLU A 63 -10.50 9.27 12.64
C GLU A 63 -9.63 8.06 12.97
N ARG A 64 -9.90 6.91 12.34
CA ARG A 64 -9.09 5.69 12.51
C ARG A 64 -7.67 5.89 12.01
N GLU A 65 -7.48 6.40 10.80
CA GLU A 65 -6.14 6.61 10.24
C GLU A 65 -5.39 7.72 10.99
N TRP A 66 -6.06 8.81 11.37
CA TRP A 66 -5.46 9.85 12.22
C TRP A 66 -4.97 9.29 13.55
N SER A 67 -5.80 8.49 14.22
CA SER A 67 -5.47 7.84 15.49
C SER A 67 -4.26 6.90 15.33
N ARG A 68 -4.18 6.18 14.21
CA ARG A 68 -3.04 5.32 13.87
C ARG A 68 -1.76 6.12 13.66
N GLU A 69 -1.82 7.19 12.87
CA GLU A 69 -0.67 8.08 12.64
C GLU A 69 -0.18 8.71 13.93
N LEU A 70 -1.08 9.18 14.80
CA LEU A 70 -0.72 9.78 16.08
C LEU A 70 0.00 8.78 16.99
N ARG A 71 -0.46 7.52 17.05
CA ARG A 71 0.22 6.45 17.80
C ARG A 71 1.61 6.19 17.25
N GLN A 72 1.76 6.14 15.93
CA GLN A 72 3.05 5.94 15.29
C GLN A 72 4.02 7.08 15.62
N ARG A 73 3.61 8.34 15.42
CA ARG A 73 4.43 9.51 15.73
C ARG A 73 4.86 9.56 17.20
N THR A 74 3.94 9.26 18.11
CA THR A 74 4.24 9.20 19.55
C THR A 74 5.26 8.12 19.87
N ARG A 75 5.10 6.92 19.29
CA ARG A 75 6.04 5.81 19.48
C ARG A 75 7.42 6.15 18.94
N ASP A 76 7.50 6.71 17.74
CA ASP A 76 8.77 7.03 17.09
C ASP A 76 9.53 8.09 17.88
N GLY A 77 8.86 9.16 18.33
CA GLY A 77 9.48 10.17 19.19
C GLY A 77 9.92 9.63 20.56
N TYR A 78 9.18 8.68 21.13
CA TYR A 78 9.60 8.01 22.36
C TYR A 78 10.86 7.16 22.15
N LEU A 79 10.91 6.37 21.07
CA LEU A 79 12.08 5.57 20.71
C LEU A 79 13.31 6.44 20.45
N GLU A 80 13.14 7.56 19.74
CA GLU A 80 14.21 8.53 19.52
C GLU A 80 14.76 9.05 20.85
N SER A 81 13.88 9.42 21.80
CA SER A 81 14.29 9.88 23.14
C SER A 81 15.05 8.83 23.95
N LEU A 82 14.79 7.54 23.72
CA LEU A 82 15.52 6.45 24.37
C LEU A 82 16.88 6.25 23.69
N SER A 83 16.93 6.29 22.36
CA SER A 83 18.18 6.12 21.60
C SER A 83 19.25 7.17 21.96
N GLN A 84 18.82 8.39 22.32
CA GLN A 84 19.74 9.46 22.75
C GLN A 84 20.30 9.25 24.17
N ARG A 85 19.63 8.43 25.00
CA ARG A 85 19.99 8.22 26.42
C ARG A 85 20.72 6.90 26.68
N TYR A 86 20.55 5.92 25.80
CA TYR A 86 21.05 4.56 25.99
C TYR A 86 21.90 4.10 24.82
N GLN A 87 23.01 3.42 25.11
CA GLN A 87 23.81 2.76 24.10
C GLN A 87 23.24 1.37 23.81
N VAL A 88 22.79 1.16 22.57
CA VAL A 88 22.23 -0.13 22.12
C VAL A 88 23.35 -0.96 21.52
N THR A 89 23.66 -2.11 22.13
CA THR A 89 24.59 -3.11 21.59
C THR A 89 23.80 -4.28 21.02
N ILE A 90 24.10 -4.69 19.79
CA ILE A 90 23.50 -5.86 19.14
C ILE A 90 24.56 -6.96 19.09
N GLU A 91 24.33 -8.06 19.79
CA GLU A 91 25.15 -9.27 19.69
C GLU A 91 24.51 -10.23 18.68
N TRP A 92 25.21 -10.50 17.58
CA TRP A 92 24.78 -11.49 16.60
C TRP A 92 25.23 -12.88 17.04
N PRO A 93 24.41 -13.93 16.86
CA PRO A 93 24.85 -15.29 17.12
C PRO A 93 26.01 -15.67 16.17
N GLU A 94 27.02 -16.37 16.70
CA GLU A 94 28.10 -16.96 15.89
C GLU A 94 27.49 -17.80 14.75
N PRO A 95 27.93 -17.60 13.49
CA PRO A 95 27.42 -18.40 12.37
C PRO A 95 27.72 -19.87 12.64
N SER A 96 26.68 -20.70 12.68
CA SER A 96 26.81 -22.14 12.90
C SER A 96 27.78 -22.73 11.86
N PRO A 97 28.82 -23.48 12.27
CA PRO A 97 29.66 -24.20 11.33
C PRO A 97 28.80 -25.20 10.55
N GLN A 98 28.75 -25.03 9.23
CA GLN A 98 28.07 -25.95 8.32
C GLN A 98 28.86 -27.25 8.28
N SER A 99 28.21 -28.37 8.63
CA SER A 99 28.71 -29.74 8.48
C SER A 99 28.44 -30.28 7.08
#